data_AF-A0A920YLE1-F1
#
_entry.id   AF-A0A920YLE1-F1
#
_cell.length_a   1.000
_cell.length_b   1.000
_cell.length_c   1.000
_cell.angle_alpha   90.00
_cell.angle_beta   90.00
_cell.angle_gamma   90.00
#
_symmetry.space_group_name_H-M   'P 1'
#
loop_
_entity.id
_entity.type
_entity.pdbx_description
1 polymer ?
#
loop_
_entity_poly.entity_id
_entity_poly.type
_entity_poly.pdbx_seq_one_letter_code
_entity_poly.pdbx_strand_id
1 'polypeptide(L)' 'MYEDAPLVVKLWGDFACFTRPEMKVERVSYPVLTPSAARGALEAIFWKPEFHWRVKRIDVLKPIRYFSLLRNEVNNKVAV' A
#
# COMPACT_ATOMS: atom_id res chain seq x y z
N MET A 1 -12.03 20.24 6.76
CA MET A 1 -12.33 19.01 5.95
C MET A 1 -11.84 17.69 6.58
N TYR A 2 -11.31 17.72 7.81
CA TYR A 2 -10.96 16.51 8.57
C TYR A 2 -11.50 16.54 10.00
N GLU A 3 -12.39 17.49 10.32
CA GLU A 3 -12.89 17.72 11.68
C GLU A 3 -13.60 16.49 12.28
N ASP A 4 -14.19 15.63 11.45
CA ASP A 4 -14.90 14.42 11.90
C ASP A 4 -14.03 13.16 11.97
N ALA A 5 -12.75 13.26 11.55
CA ALA A 5 -11.86 12.10 11.50
C ALA A 5 -10.95 12.05 12.74
N PRO A 6 -11.04 11.01 13.59
CA PRO A 6 -10.25 10.92 14.82
C PRO A 6 -8.74 10.77 14.56
N LEU A 7 -8.36 10.33 13.35
CA LEU A 7 -6.98 10.19 12.93
C LEU A 7 -6.88 10.40 11.41
N VAL A 8 -5.90 11.19 10.99
CA VAL A 8 -5.51 11.37 9.60
C VAL A 8 -4.00 11.23 9.47
N VAL A 9 -3.55 10.37 8.57
CA VAL A 9 -2.13 10.09 8.34
C VAL A 9 -1.78 10.41 6.90
N LYS A 10 -0.75 11.23 6.71
CA LYS A 10 -0.19 11.52 5.39
C LYS A 10 0.92 10.51 5.08
N LEU A 11 0.67 9.64 4.11
CA LEU A 11 1.65 8.71 3.58
C LEU A 11 2.24 9.25 2.26
N TRP A 12 3.56 9.17 2.10
CA TRP A 12 4.25 9.58 0.88
C TRP A 12 5.53 8.77 0.69
N GLY A 13 6.00 8.70 -0.56
CA GLY A 13 7.26 8.10 -0.96
C GLY A 13 7.55 8.44 -2.43
N ASP A 14 8.77 8.17 -2.88
CA ASP A 14 9.17 8.43 -4.28
C ASP A 14 8.49 7.45 -5.24
N PHE A 15 8.29 6.21 -4.79
CA PHE A 15 7.65 5.14 -5.54
C PHE A 15 6.64 4.39 -4.68
N ALA A 16 5.63 3.80 -5.33
CA ALA A 16 4.67 2.93 -4.70
C ALA A 16 4.30 1.78 -5.65
N CYS A 17 4.04 0.59 -5.10
CA CYS A 17 3.55 -0.55 -5.86
C CYS A 17 2.48 -1.30 -5.05
N PHE A 18 1.22 -1.09 -5.43
CA PHE A 18 0.05 -1.76 -4.87
C PHE A 18 -0.40 -2.85 -5.84
N THR A 19 0.30 -3.98 -5.83
CA THR A 19 0.16 -5.02 -6.86
C THR A 19 -1.27 -5.51 -7.04
N ARG A 20 -1.72 -5.52 -8.30
CA ARG A 20 -2.96 -6.17 -8.71
C ARG A 20 -2.81 -7.70 -8.63
N PRO A 21 -3.73 -8.43 -7.97
CA PRO A 21 -3.61 -9.88 -7.81
C PRO A 21 -3.61 -10.63 -9.14
N GLU A 22 -4.32 -10.11 -10.16
CA GLU A 22 -4.36 -10.68 -11.51
C GLU A 22 -3.03 -10.58 -12.27
N MET A 23 -2.14 -9.66 -11.90
CA MET A 23 -0.85 -9.42 -12.56
C MET A 23 0.31 -9.75 -11.60
N LYS A 24 0.42 -11.03 -11.22
CA LYS A 24 1.41 -11.50 -10.25
C LYS A 24 2.82 -11.64 -10.83
N VAL A 25 2.94 -12.01 -12.11
CA VAL A 25 4.23 -12.22 -12.79
C VAL A 25 4.88 -10.88 -13.10
N GLU A 26 4.15 -9.99 -13.77
CA GLU A 26 4.54 -8.59 -13.97
C GLU A 26 3.77 -7.72 -12.99
N ARG A 27 4.43 -7.25 -11.92
CA ARG A 27 3.75 -6.48 -10.88
C ARG A 27 3.27 -5.13 -11.42
N VAL A 28 1.99 -5.07 -11.72
CA VAL A 28 1.31 -3.81 -12.08
C VAL A 28 0.58 -3.28 -10.86
N SER A 29 0.86 -2.02 -10.53
CA SER A 29 0.23 -1.34 -9.39
C SER A 29 -1.20 -0.91 -9.71
N TYR A 30 -2.08 -0.92 -8.71
CA TYR A 30 -3.29 -0.09 -8.71
C TYR A 30 -2.91 1.41 -8.80
N PRO A 31 -3.81 2.25 -9.32
CA PRO A 31 -3.62 3.71 -9.38
C PRO A 31 -3.50 4.37 -8.00
N VAL A 32 -4.10 3.76 -6.97
CA VAL A 32 -4.22 4.32 -5.63
C VAL A 32 -3.88 3.26 -4.58
N LEU A 33 -3.54 3.74 -3.37
CA LEU A 33 -3.35 2.90 -2.19
C LEU A 33 -4.61 2.06 -1.93
N THR A 34 -4.46 0.75 -1.76
CA THR A 34 -5.57 -0.13 -1.41
C THR A 34 -5.90 -0.02 0.09
N PRO A 35 -7.15 -0.25 0.52
CA PRO A 35 -7.49 -0.25 1.94
C PRO A 35 -6.66 -1.25 2.76
N SER A 36 -6.30 -2.39 2.18
CA SER A 36 -5.43 -3.38 2.82
C SER A 36 -4.02 -2.85 3.04
N ALA A 37 -3.43 -2.18 2.03
CA ALA A 37 -2.12 -1.57 2.17
C ALA A 37 -2.13 -0.36 3.12
N ALA A 38 -3.20 0.45 3.11
CA ALA A 38 -3.39 1.55 4.06
C ALA A 38 -3.49 1.03 5.50
N ARG A 39 -4.24 -0.05 5.71
CA ARG A 39 -4.30 -0.75 7.00
C ARG A 39 -2.93 -1.25 7.43
N GLY A 40 -2.20 -1.93 6.55
CA GLY A 40 -0.83 -2.39 6.85
C GLY A 40 0.12 -1.26 7.24
N ALA A 41 0.01 -0.10 6.58
CA ALA A 41 0.78 1.08 6.95
C ALA A 41 0.41 1.62 8.35
N LEU A 42 -0.88 1.65 8.70
CA LEU A 42 -1.34 2.04 10.04
C LEU A 42 -0.91 1.02 11.11
N GLU A 43 -1.01 -0.27 10.81
CA GLU A 43 -0.56 -1.36 11.69
C GLU A 43 0.95 -1.29 11.96
N ALA A 44 1.74 -0.89 10.96
CA ALA A 44 3.18 -0.68 11.11
C ALA A 44 3.54 0.53 11.99
N ILE A 45 2.68 1.55 12.08
CA ILE A 45 2.86 2.67 13.01
C ILE A 45 2.52 2.23 14.43
N PHE A 46 1.33 1.63 14.60
CA PHE A 46 0.88 1.12 15.88
C PHE A 46 -0.16 0.03 15.69
N TRP A 47 0.06 -1.11 16.32
CA TRP A 47 -0.90 -2.21 16.34
C TRP A 47 -0.84 -2.97 17.66
N LYS A 48 -2.02 -3.41 18.11
CA LYS A 48 -2.21 -4.34 19.22
C LYS A 48 -3.39 -5.28 18.90
N PRO A 49 -3.41 -6.51 19.45
CA PRO A 49 -4.47 -7.48 19.14
C PRO A 49 -5.88 -7.05 19.58
N GLU A 50 -5.99 -6.12 20.53
CA GLU A 50 -7.26 -5.65 21.09
C GLU A 50 -8.06 -4.72 20.15
N PHE A 51 -7.45 -4.27 19.04
CA PHE A 51 -8.14 -3.41 18.08
C PHE A 51 -7.69 -3.65 16.63
N HIS A 52 -8.49 -3.14 15.70
CA HIS A 52 -8.17 -3.19 14.27
C HIS A 52 -8.39 -1.81 13.64
N TRP A 53 -7.52 -1.45 12.70
CA TRP A 53 -7.67 -0.23 11.92
C TRP A 53 -8.75 -0.41 10.85
N ARG A 54 -9.74 0.49 10.86
CA ARG A 54 -10.75 0.59 9.80
C ARG A 54 -10.52 1.85 8.97
N VAL A 55 -10.03 1.65 7.75
CA VAL A 55 -9.83 2.73 6.78
C VAL A 55 -11.19 3.24 6.31
N LYS A 56 -11.48 4.52 6.51
CA LYS A 56 -12.74 5.16 6.10
C LYS A 56 -12.63 5.89 4.77
N ARG A 57 -11.50 6.55 4.52
CA ARG A 57 -11.25 7.37 3.33
C ARG A 57 -9.78 7.32 2.94
N ILE A 58 -9.51 7.41 1.65
CA ILE A 58 -8.16 7.57 1.08
C ILE A 58 -8.22 8.76 0.16
N ASP A 59 -7.48 9.82 0.50
CA ASP A 59 -7.41 11.05 -0.29
C ASP A 59 -6.13 11.04 -1.13
N VAL A 60 -6.25 11.18 -2.45
CA VAL A 60 -5.12 11.19 -3.38
C VAL A 60 -4.63 12.62 -3.55
N LEU A 61 -3.43 12.91 -3.03
CA LEU A 61 -2.87 14.27 -2.96
C LEU A 61 -1.99 14.66 -4.17
N LYS A 62 -1.63 13.71 -5.04
CA LYS A 62 -0.74 13.92 -6.19
C LYS A 62 -1.29 13.22 -7.43
N PRO A 63 -1.01 13.72 -8.65
CA PRO A 63 -1.42 13.04 -9.87
C PRO A 63 -0.75 11.67 -9.99
N ILE A 64 -1.51 10.69 -10.49
CA ILE A 64 -1.07 9.32 -10.65
C ILE A 64 -0.10 9.25 -11.84
N ARG A 65 1.07 8.65 -11.63
CA ARG A 65 2.11 8.46 -12.65
C ARG A 65 2.65 7.04 -12.55
N TYR A 66 2.91 6.42 -13.69
CA TYR A 66 3.48 5.09 -13.79
C TYR A 66 4.84 5.14 -14.45
N PHE A 67 5.68 4.17 -14.11
CA PHE A 67 6.97 3.93 -14.74
C PHE A 67 7.29 2.44 -14.62
N SER A 68 8.16 1.94 -15.49
CA SER A 68 8.56 0.54 -15.51
C SER A 68 9.94 0.36 -14.88
N LEU A 69 10.07 -0.65 -14.02
CA LEU A 69 11.33 -1.09 -13.43
C LEU A 69 11.50 -2.58 -13.70
N LEU A 70 12.64 -2.96 -14.27
CA LEU A 70 13.05 -4.36 -14.38
C LEU A 70 13.83 -4.75 -13.13
N ARG A 71 13.46 -5.88 -12.51
CA ARG A 71 14.18 -6.45 -11.37
C ARG A 71 14.48 -7.92 -11.64
N ASN A 72 15.68 -8.35 -11.25
CA ASN A 72 16.00 -9.76 -11.19
C ASN A 72 15.46 -10.33 -9.87
N GLU A 73 14.48 -11.24 -9.96
CA GLU A 73 13.88 -11.87 -8.79
C GLU A 73 14.19 -13.37 -8.75
N VAL A 74 14.27 -13.90 -7.53
CA VAL A 74 14.53 -15.33 -7.31
C VAL A 74 13.20 -16.09 -7.41
N ASN A 75 13.08 -16.98 -8.39
CA ASN A 75 11.85 -17.76 -8.60
C ASN A 75 11.66 -18.88 -7.56
N ASN A 76 12.75 -19.55 -7.16
CA ASN A 76 12.71 -20.66 -6.22
C ASN A 76 13.81 -20.51 -5.17
N LYS A 77 13.47 -20.77 -3.91
CA LYS A 77 14.48 -20.98 -2.87
C LYS A 77 15.07 -22.38 -3.05
N VAL A 78 16.38 -22.51 -2.89
CA VAL A 78 17.02 -23.83 -2.80
C VAL A 78 16.48 -24.51 -1.55
N ALA A 79 15.88 -25.69 -1.71
CA ALA A 79 15.54 -26.54 -0.57
C ALA A 79 16.85 -27.03 0.04
N VAL A 80 17.08 -26.68 1.30
CA VAL A 80 18.18 -27.22 2.12
C VAL A 80 17.64 -28.39 2.91
#